data_AF-A0AA44Q5P1-F1
#
_entry.id   AF-A0AA44Q5P1-F1
#
_cell.length_a   1.000
_cell.length_b   1.000
_cell.length_c   1.000
_cell.angle_alpha   90.00
_cell.angle_beta   90.00
_cell.angle_gamma   90.00
#
_symmetry.space_group_name_H-M   'P 1'
#
loop_
_entity.id
_entity.type
_entity.pdbx_description
1 polymer ?
#
loop_
_entity_poly.entity_id
_entity_poly.type
_entity_poly.pdbx_seq_one_letter_code
_entity_poly.pdbx_strand_id
1 'polypeptide(L)'
;KEIARSSGEVPRSVKNLLPRLRNPEETSVVIVTLAEATPVHEASRLQGDLKRADITPKWWVINQSFYATHTSDPVLRGRAQSEVQWIQAVQKESQNNCVIIPWQSEDIIGYEKLKALVK
;
A
#
# COMPACT_ATOMS: atom_id res chain seq x y z
N LYS A 1 18.84 12.14 -2.04
CA LYS A 1 19.57 13.43 -1.89
C LYS A 1 19.69 13.91 -0.42
N GLU A 2 19.35 13.09 0.59
CA GLU A 2 19.55 13.41 2.03
C GLU A 2 20.78 12.76 2.65
N ILE A 3 21.09 11.49 2.32
CA ILE A 3 22.27 10.79 2.84
C ILE A 3 23.59 11.42 2.36
N ALA A 4 23.55 12.11 1.22
CA ALA A 4 24.68 12.91 0.71
C ALA A 4 24.87 14.25 1.45
N ARG A 5 23.92 14.66 2.30
CA ARG A 5 23.96 15.91 3.05
C ARG A 5 24.45 15.76 4.50
N SER A 6 24.57 14.54 5.02
CA SER A 6 25.25 14.30 6.31
C SER A 6 26.75 14.24 6.10
N SER A 7 27.49 15.02 6.87
CA SER A 7 28.92 15.32 6.83
C SER A 7 29.88 14.12 7.08
N GLY A 8 29.52 12.91 6.68
CA GLY A 8 30.33 11.69 6.84
C GLY A 8 30.27 10.81 5.59
N GLU A 9 31.30 9.99 5.38
CA GLU A 9 31.29 9.01 4.30
C GLU A 9 30.06 8.10 4.39
N VAL A 10 29.31 7.99 3.30
CA VAL A 10 28.18 7.06 3.23
C VAL A 10 28.68 5.64 3.50
N PRO A 11 28.14 4.92 4.51
CA PRO A 11 28.58 3.58 4.85
C PRO A 11 28.53 2.64 3.64
N ARG A 12 29.50 1.72 3.54
CA ARG A 12 29.59 0.78 2.40
C ARG A 12 28.32 -0.05 2.23
N SER A 13 27.66 -0.43 3.33
CA SER A 13 26.36 -1.13 3.32
C SER A 13 25.28 -0.32 2.60
N VAL A 14 25.21 0.98 2.84
CA VAL A 14 24.25 1.89 2.21
C VAL A 14 24.57 2.11 0.73
N LYS A 15 25.86 2.28 0.38
CA LYS A 15 26.30 2.38 -1.03
C LYS A 15 25.91 1.15 -1.84
N ASN A 16 25.96 -0.04 -1.24
CA ASN A 16 25.60 -1.30 -1.89
C ASN A 16 24.08 -1.53 -1.95
N LEU A 17 23.32 -1.08 -0.95
CA LEU A 17 21.89 -1.33 -0.84
C LEU A 17 21.05 -0.43 -1.75
N LEU A 18 21.34 0.87 -1.81
CA LEU A 18 20.51 1.84 -2.54
C LEU A 18 20.34 1.52 -4.03
N PRO A 19 21.39 1.10 -4.78
CA PRO A 19 21.22 0.69 -6.17
C PRO A 19 20.28 -0.50 -6.33
N ARG A 20 20.32 -1.48 -5.39
CA ARG A 20 19.49 -2.69 -5.43
C ARG A 20 18.02 -2.38 -5.13
N LEU A 21 17.75 -1.46 -4.20
CA LEU A 21 16.38 -1.00 -3.90
C LEU A 21 15.72 -0.31 -5.11
N ARG A 22 16.51 0.29 -6.00
CA ARG A 22 16.05 0.92 -7.24
C ARG A 22 15.97 -0.04 -8.41
N ASN A 23 16.57 -1.23 -8.30
CA ASN A 23 16.59 -2.21 -9.38
C ASN A 23 15.25 -2.96 -9.41
N PRO A 24 14.40 -2.77 -10.44
CA PRO A 24 13.09 -3.42 -10.52
C PRO A 24 13.18 -4.95 -10.68
N GLU A 25 14.32 -5.47 -11.15
CA GLU A 25 14.57 -6.92 -11.26
C GLU A 25 14.89 -7.57 -9.90
N GLU A 26 15.25 -6.76 -8.90
CA GLU A 26 15.62 -7.24 -7.56
C GLU A 26 14.63 -6.82 -6.48
N THR A 27 13.98 -5.66 -6.64
CA THR A 27 13.11 -5.07 -5.63
C THR A 27 11.80 -4.60 -6.24
N SER A 28 10.69 -5.01 -5.64
CA SER A 28 9.35 -4.49 -5.90
C SER A 28 8.76 -3.92 -4.62
N VAL A 29 8.02 -2.81 -4.74
CA VAL A 29 7.35 -2.16 -3.61
C VAL A 29 5.84 -2.22 -3.80
N VAL A 30 5.15 -2.59 -2.72
CA VAL A 30 3.69 -2.60 -2.62
C VAL A 30 3.29 -1.61 -1.53
N ILE A 31 2.36 -0.71 -1.84
CA ILE A 31 1.81 0.23 -0.86
C ILE A 31 0.52 -0.36 -0.29
N VAL A 32 0.36 -0.34 1.03
CA VAL A 32 -0.87 -0.80 1.71
C VAL A 32 -1.54 0.39 2.37
N THR A 33 -2.85 0.52 2.21
CA THR A 33 -3.65 1.61 2.80
C THR A 33 -5.05 1.13 3.17
N LEU A 34 -5.81 1.96 3.88
CA LEU A 34 -7.24 1.80 4.10
C LEU A 34 -8.01 2.71 3.14
N ALA A 35 -9.27 2.37 2.83
CA ALA A 35 -10.13 3.18 1.97
C ALA A 35 -10.71 4.42 2.70
N GLU A 36 -9.83 5.25 3.25
CA GLU A 36 -10.15 6.42 4.05
C GLU A 36 -9.29 7.63 3.60
N ALA A 37 -9.75 8.84 3.91
CA ALA A 37 -9.13 10.08 3.46
C ALA A 37 -7.65 10.19 3.84
N THR A 38 -7.36 10.12 5.15
CA THR A 38 -6.01 10.33 5.67
C THR A 38 -5.04 9.23 5.21
N PRO A 39 -5.38 7.92 5.34
CA PRO A 39 -4.51 6.85 4.84
C PRO A 39 -4.22 6.92 3.34
N VAL A 40 -5.20 7.28 2.51
CA VAL A 40 -4.97 7.42 1.06
C VAL A 40 -4.04 8.60 0.77
N HIS A 41 -4.27 9.76 1.40
CA HIS A 41 -3.37 10.91 1.22
C HIS A 41 -1.95 10.63 1.71
N GLU A 42 -1.79 9.93 2.82
CA GLU A 42 -0.49 9.48 3.32
C GLU A 42 0.21 8.53 2.36
N ALA A 43 -0.52 7.53 1.84
CA ALA A 43 -0.01 6.59 0.86
C ALA A 43 0.40 7.29 -0.46
N SER A 44 -0.37 8.28 -0.92
CA SER A 44 -0.02 9.08 -2.12
C SER A 44 1.23 9.91 -1.89
N ARG A 45 1.40 10.51 -0.70
CA ARG A 45 2.64 11.21 -0.35
C ARG A 45 3.83 10.26 -0.34
N LEU A 46 3.70 9.08 0.29
CA LEU A 46 4.73 8.05 0.29
C LEU A 46 5.10 7.61 -1.14
N GLN A 47 4.13 7.39 -2.03
CA GLN A 47 4.39 7.09 -3.44
C GLN A 47 5.21 8.22 -4.10
N GLY A 48 4.86 9.48 -3.83
CA GLY A 48 5.63 10.63 -4.31
C GLY A 48 7.07 10.64 -3.80
N ASP A 49 7.29 10.30 -2.53
CA ASP A 49 8.60 10.23 -1.90
C ASP A 49 9.46 9.12 -2.50
N LEU A 50 8.87 7.94 -2.73
CA LEU A 50 9.53 6.80 -3.37
C LEU A 50 9.92 7.13 -4.81
N LYS A 51 9.03 7.75 -5.59
CA LYS A 51 9.33 8.20 -6.95
C LYS A 51 10.50 9.18 -6.98
N ARG A 52 10.59 10.12 -6.02
CA ARG A 52 11.75 11.03 -5.89
C ARG A 52 13.05 10.32 -5.52
N ALA A 53 12.97 9.08 -5.01
CA ALA A 53 14.11 8.24 -4.69
C ALA A 53 14.48 7.24 -5.80
N ASP A 54 13.85 7.36 -6.98
CA ASP A 54 13.94 6.43 -8.12
C ASP A 54 13.43 5.02 -7.79
N ILE A 55 12.44 4.93 -6.90
CA ILE A 55 11.74 3.68 -6.55
C ILE A 55 10.30 3.84 -6.99
N THR A 56 9.83 2.97 -7.90
CA THR A 56 8.46 3.06 -8.44
C THR A 56 7.60 1.92 -7.88
N PRO A 57 6.69 2.20 -6.94
CA PRO A 57 5.70 1.21 -6.48
C PRO A 57 4.74 0.91 -7.63
N LYS A 58 4.60 -0.37 -7.98
CA LYS A 58 3.68 -0.79 -9.03
C LYS A 58 2.29 -1.10 -8.49
N TRP A 59 2.21 -1.65 -7.27
CA TRP A 59 0.98 -2.21 -6.73
C TRP A 59 0.53 -1.50 -5.46
N TRP A 60 -0.79 -1.35 -5.34
CA TRP A 60 -1.46 -0.89 -4.13
C TRP A 60 -2.39 -1.99 -3.57
N VAL A 61 -2.50 -2.06 -2.25
CA VAL A 61 -3.45 -2.91 -1.55
C VAL A 61 -4.34 -2.02 -0.70
N ILE A 62 -5.64 -2.07 -0.97
CA ILE A 62 -6.65 -1.49 -0.10
C ILE A 62 -7.06 -2.57 0.88
N ASN A 63 -6.64 -2.46 2.13
CA ASN A 63 -6.91 -3.44 3.17
C ASN A 63 -8.19 -3.10 3.93
N GLN A 64 -8.79 -4.11 4.57
CA GLN A 64 -9.91 -3.96 5.50
C GLN A 64 -11.12 -3.21 4.93
N SER A 65 -11.42 -3.40 3.65
CA SER A 65 -12.53 -2.71 3.00
C SER A 65 -13.87 -3.33 3.36
N PHE A 66 -14.82 -2.52 3.85
CA PHE A 66 -16.22 -2.92 3.98
C PHE A 66 -16.91 -2.99 2.63
N TYR A 67 -16.50 -2.17 1.65
CA TYR A 67 -17.01 -2.24 0.27
C TYR A 67 -16.90 -3.65 -0.32
N ALA A 68 -15.76 -4.31 -0.10
CA ALA A 68 -15.53 -5.68 -0.58
C ALA A 68 -16.24 -6.78 0.23
N THR A 69 -16.86 -6.46 1.37
CA THR A 69 -17.62 -7.45 2.17
C THR A 69 -19.02 -7.70 1.62
N HIS A 70 -19.56 -6.81 0.79
CA HIS A 70 -20.96 -6.83 0.33
C HIS A 70 -21.98 -6.94 1.47
N THR A 71 -21.68 -6.36 2.63
CA THR A 71 -22.54 -6.39 3.82
C THR A 71 -23.94 -5.82 3.56
N SER A 72 -24.94 -6.46 4.17
CA SER A 72 -26.34 -6.01 4.16
C SER A 72 -26.71 -5.16 5.39
N ASP A 73 -25.83 -5.04 6.38
CA ASP A 73 -26.08 -4.21 7.56
C ASP A 73 -26.18 -2.72 7.16
N PRO A 74 -27.23 -1.98 7.57
CA PRO A 74 -27.42 -0.59 7.15
C PRO A 74 -26.27 0.35 7.54
N VAL A 75 -25.67 0.16 8.72
CA VAL A 75 -24.58 1.01 9.22
C VAL A 75 -23.29 0.69 8.47
N LEU A 76 -22.96 -0.59 8.33
CA LEU A 76 -21.76 -1.00 7.60
C LEU A 76 -21.85 -0.71 6.10
N ARG A 77 -23.05 -0.72 5.52
CA ARG A 77 -23.29 -0.28 4.15
C ARG A 77 -23.00 1.22 3.97
N GLY A 78 -23.37 2.04 4.97
CA GLY A 78 -22.99 3.46 4.99
C GLY A 78 -21.48 3.64 4.97
N ARG A 79 -20.74 2.83 5.75
CA ARG A 79 -19.26 2.81 5.72
C ARG A 79 -18.71 2.36 4.37
N ALA A 80 -19.18 1.23 3.85
CA ALA A 80 -18.79 0.71 2.54
C ALA A 80 -18.99 1.75 1.41
N GLN A 81 -20.10 2.50 1.43
CA GLN A 81 -20.35 3.55 0.45
C GLN A 81 -19.35 4.70 0.55
N SER A 82 -18.94 5.07 1.78
CA SER A 82 -17.96 6.13 2.00
C SER A 82 -16.56 5.80 1.47
N GLU A 83 -16.23 4.50 1.35
CA GLU A 83 -14.96 4.00 0.80
C GLU A 83 -14.85 4.20 -0.72
N VAL A 84 -15.98 4.26 -1.46
CA VAL A 84 -15.99 4.23 -2.94
C VAL A 84 -15.11 5.33 -3.55
N GLN A 85 -15.20 6.56 -3.04
CA GLN A 85 -14.40 7.68 -3.53
C GLN A 85 -12.89 7.44 -3.34
N TRP A 86 -12.51 6.79 -2.24
CA TRP A 86 -11.12 6.52 -1.88
C TRP A 86 -10.58 5.34 -2.67
N ILE A 87 -11.41 4.32 -2.93
CA ILE A 87 -11.10 3.23 -3.84
C ILE A 87 -10.83 3.77 -5.25
N GLN A 88 -11.68 4.66 -5.76
CA GLN A 88 -11.48 5.30 -7.06
C GLN A 88 -10.19 6.13 -7.10
N ALA A 89 -9.87 6.86 -6.02
CA ALA A 89 -8.62 7.60 -5.90
C ALA A 89 -7.40 6.67 -5.98
N VAL A 90 -7.41 5.55 -5.24
CA VAL A 90 -6.35 4.54 -5.29
C VAL A 90 -6.23 3.89 -6.67
N GLN A 91 -7.35 3.54 -7.32
CA GLN A 91 -7.36 3.00 -8.69
C GLN A 91 -6.70 3.95 -9.67
N LYS A 92 -7.01 5.25 -9.57
CA LYS A 92 -6.39 6.29 -10.40
C LYS A 92 -4.88 6.41 -10.13
N GLU A 93 -4.46 6.49 -8.86
CA GLU A 93 -3.06 6.64 -8.47
C GLU A 93 -2.18 5.44 -8.85
N SER A 94 -2.75 4.23 -8.79
CA SER A 94 -2.09 2.96 -9.11
C SER A 94 -2.21 2.53 -10.56
N GLN A 95 -2.91 3.31 -11.41
CA GLN A 95 -3.22 2.93 -12.80
C GLN A 95 -3.93 1.56 -12.88
N ASN A 96 -4.90 1.33 -12.00
CA ASN A 96 -5.62 0.07 -11.81
C ASN A 96 -4.77 -1.13 -11.34
N ASN A 97 -3.50 -0.94 -10.98
CA ASN A 97 -2.69 -1.97 -10.32
C ASN A 97 -2.97 -1.97 -8.80
N CYS A 98 -4.23 -2.23 -8.44
CA CYS A 98 -4.62 -2.34 -7.04
C CYS A 98 -5.49 -3.57 -6.79
N VAL A 99 -5.37 -4.11 -5.58
CA VAL A 99 -6.24 -5.17 -5.07
C VAL A 99 -6.96 -4.67 -3.82
N ILE A 100 -8.18 -5.18 -3.58
CA ILE A 100 -8.98 -4.83 -2.42
C ILE A 100 -9.17 -6.09 -1.58
N ILE A 101 -8.80 -6.01 -0.30
CA ILE A 101 -8.98 -7.10 0.66
C ILE A 101 -10.18 -6.76 1.54
N PRO A 102 -11.20 -7.63 1.61
CA PRO A 102 -12.36 -7.40 2.46
C PRO A 102 -11.96 -7.45 3.94
N TRP A 103 -12.63 -6.62 4.74
CA TRP A 103 -12.55 -6.70 6.19
C TRP A 103 -12.92 -8.11 6.69
N GLN A 104 -12.20 -8.60 7.71
CA GLN A 104 -12.42 -9.91 8.32
C GLN A 104 -12.94 -9.72 9.75
N SER A 105 -13.95 -10.51 10.14
CA SER A 105 -14.54 -10.44 11.49
C SER A 105 -13.65 -10.99 12.59
N GLU A 106 -12.65 -11.78 12.23
CA GLU A 106 -11.73 -12.44 13.13
C GLU A 106 -10.31 -12.12 12.70
N ASP A 107 -9.40 -12.07 13.68
CA ASP A 107 -7.99 -11.89 13.40
C ASP A 107 -7.44 -13.05 12.56
N ILE A 108 -6.61 -12.70 11.59
CA ILE A 108 -5.99 -13.61 10.63
C ILE A 108 -4.66 -14.11 11.21
N ILE A 109 -4.77 -14.95 12.23
CA ILE A 109 -3.61 -15.50 12.96
C ILE A 109 -3.46 -16.98 12.61
N GLY A 110 -2.22 -17.39 12.38
CA GLY A 110 -1.86 -18.78 12.07
C GLY A 110 -1.89 -19.10 10.57
N TYR A 111 -1.17 -20.17 10.21
CA TYR A 111 -0.93 -20.56 8.83
C TYR A 111 -2.22 -20.80 8.03
N GLU A 112 -3.18 -21.53 8.60
CA GLU A 112 -4.42 -21.88 7.88
C GLU A 112 -5.28 -20.65 7.54
N LYS A 113 -5.41 -19.70 8.47
CA LYS A 113 -6.17 -18.47 8.23
C LYS A 113 -5.48 -17.58 7.18
N LEU A 114 -4.15 -17.47 7.22
CA LEU A 114 -3.39 -16.74 6.21
C LEU A 114 -3.51 -17.38 4.81
N LYS A 115 -3.42 -18.71 4.74
CA LYS A 115 -3.55 -19.46 3.49
C LYS A 115 -4.93 -19.26 2.84
N ALA A 116 -5.98 -19.11 3.64
CA ALA A 116 -7.33 -18.85 3.14
C ALA A 116 -7.46 -17.52 2.37
N LEU A 117 -6.54 -16.56 2.57
CA LEU A 117 -6.52 -15.29 1.84
C LEU A 117 -5.93 -15.35 0.43
N VAL A 118 -5.22 -16.43 0.09
CA VAL A 118 -4.44 -16.55 -1.16
C VAL A 118 -5.22 -17.33 -2.25
N LYS A 119 -6.55 -17.42 -2.13
CA LYS A 119 -7.38 -18.20 -3.08
C LYS A 119 -7.77 -17.43 -4.32
#